data_AF-U5FRU7-F1
#
_entry.id   AF-U5FRU7-F1
#
_cell.length_a   1.000
_cell.length_b   1.000
_cell.length_c   1.000
_cell.angle_alpha   90.00
_cell.angle_beta   90.00
_cell.angle_gamma   90.00
#
_symmetry.space_group_name_H-M   'P 1'
#
loop_
_entity.id
_entity.type
_entity.pdbx_description
1 polymer ?
#
loop_
_entity_poly.entity_id
_entity_poly.type
_entity_poly.pdbx_seq_one_letter_code
_entity_poly.pdbx_strand_id
1 'polypeptide(L)'
;MDIEQKQAELIDHFVNQASTLKASALWPLIIEATSHPSLFAFSEILSSPTVSELEGTENSFCLDVLRLFAHGTWSDYKSNAGRLPQLVPDQVLKLKQLTVLTLAEMNKVLPYDQLMQELDVTNVRELEDFLINECMYAGIVRGKLDQLRRCFEVQFAAGRDLRPGQLGNMLQTLSNWLDTSDDLLVSIQEKIKWADSTSELDKKHQKDVEYRVEEVKKSLSLKKLHTVSRQTLTSEGMRRSILNLVE
;
A
#
# COMPACT_ATOMS: atom_id res chain seq x y z
N MET A 1 7.55 14.55 -10.88
CA MET A 1 8.84 13.85 -10.64
C MET A 1 9.79 14.20 -11.79
N ASP A 2 11.11 14.32 -11.59
CA ASP A 2 12.04 14.76 -12.66
C ASP A 2 11.97 13.92 -13.95
N ILE A 3 11.55 12.65 -13.85
CA ILE A 3 11.38 11.76 -15.01
C ILE A 3 10.12 12.10 -15.83
N GLU A 4 9.00 12.39 -15.17
CA GLU A 4 7.72 12.68 -15.83
C GLU A 4 7.78 13.99 -16.62
N GLN A 5 8.46 15.01 -16.06
CA GLN A 5 8.59 16.31 -16.73
C GLN A 5 9.48 16.21 -17.98
N LYS A 6 10.59 15.46 -17.90
CA LYS A 6 11.45 15.18 -19.06
C LYS A 6 10.73 14.34 -20.12
N GLN A 7 9.86 13.43 -19.70
CA GLN A 7 9.05 12.63 -20.61
C GLN A 7 8.03 13.46 -21.37
N ALA A 8 7.36 14.41 -20.72
CA ALA A 8 6.37 15.25 -21.37
C ALA A 8 6.95 16.01 -22.59
N GLU A 9 8.13 16.62 -22.44
CA GLU A 9 8.81 17.32 -23.53
C GLU A 9 9.16 16.39 -24.71
N LEU A 10 9.58 15.15 -24.41
CA LEU A 10 9.89 14.15 -25.43
C LEU A 10 8.63 13.65 -26.13
N ILE A 11 7.55 13.40 -25.39
CA ILE A 11 6.26 12.99 -25.94
C ILE A 11 5.77 14.06 -26.92
N ASP A 12 5.76 15.34 -26.50
CA ASP A 12 5.37 16.45 -27.36
C ASP A 12 6.25 16.53 -28.62
N HIS A 13 7.56 16.35 -28.49
CA HIS A 13 8.47 16.30 -29.63
C HIS A 13 8.11 15.19 -30.63
N PHE A 14 7.94 13.96 -30.15
CA PHE A 14 7.61 12.81 -31.01
C PHE A 14 6.20 12.90 -31.61
N VAL A 15 5.22 13.44 -30.88
CA VAL A 15 3.85 13.67 -31.38
C VAL A 15 3.84 14.73 -32.48
N ASN A 16 4.59 15.82 -32.31
CA ASN A 16 4.74 16.86 -33.33
C ASN A 16 5.44 16.33 -34.60
N GLN A 17 6.44 15.46 -34.46
CA GLN A 17 7.05 14.81 -35.61
C GLN A 17 6.11 13.80 -36.28
N ALA A 18 5.38 13.00 -35.51
CA ALA A 18 4.41 12.03 -36.04
C ALA A 18 3.28 12.71 -36.83
N SER A 19 2.85 13.91 -36.41
CA SER A 19 1.79 14.68 -37.10
C SER A 19 2.26 15.37 -38.38
N THR A 20 3.56 15.62 -38.54
CA THR A 20 4.11 16.30 -39.72
C THR A 20 4.64 15.34 -40.79
N LEU A 21 5.03 14.13 -40.38
CA LEU A 21 5.59 13.11 -41.28
C LEU A 21 4.49 12.34 -42.03
N LYS A 22 4.86 11.83 -43.22
CA LYS A 22 4.02 10.89 -43.98
C LYS A 22 4.13 9.48 -43.41
N ALA A 23 3.11 8.67 -43.64
CA ALA A 23 3.03 7.26 -43.23
C ALA A 23 4.30 6.43 -43.53
N SER A 24 4.98 6.69 -44.65
CA SER A 24 6.22 5.98 -45.06
C SER A 24 7.45 6.34 -44.22
N ALA A 25 7.44 7.47 -43.51
CA ALA A 25 8.55 7.96 -42.69
C ALA A 25 8.33 7.76 -41.19
N LEU A 26 7.22 7.13 -40.78
CA LEU A 26 6.91 6.88 -39.37
C LEU A 26 7.76 5.77 -38.76
N TRP A 27 8.23 4.81 -39.54
CA TRP A 27 9.00 3.69 -38.99
C TRP A 27 10.33 4.12 -38.32
N PRO A 28 11.19 4.95 -38.95
CA PRO A 28 12.36 5.50 -38.27
C PRO A 28 12.03 6.25 -36.98
N LEU A 29 10.94 7.03 -36.97
CA LEU A 29 10.49 7.77 -35.80
C LEU A 29 10.09 6.82 -34.65
N ILE A 30 9.39 5.72 -34.98
CA ILE A 30 8.99 4.71 -33.99
C ILE A 30 10.20 4.00 -33.41
N ILE A 31 11.20 3.65 -34.25
CA ILE A 31 12.46 3.09 -33.75
C ILE A 31 13.13 4.07 -32.79
N GLU A 32 13.22 5.35 -33.17
CA GLU A 32 13.83 6.38 -32.33
C GLU A 32 13.08 6.54 -30.99
N ALA A 33 11.76 6.67 -31.03
CA ALA A 33 10.92 6.81 -29.83
C ALA A 33 11.04 5.58 -28.91
N THR A 34 10.90 4.38 -29.45
CA THR A 34 10.95 3.13 -28.67
C THR A 34 12.36 2.77 -28.18
N SER A 35 13.41 3.34 -28.77
CA SER A 35 14.80 3.20 -28.31
C SER A 35 15.22 4.31 -27.33
N HIS A 36 14.44 5.39 -27.21
CA HIS A 36 14.85 6.56 -26.45
C HIS A 36 14.95 6.23 -24.94
N PRO A 37 16.10 6.46 -24.27
CA PRO A 37 16.35 5.97 -22.91
C PRO A 37 15.39 6.56 -21.87
N SER A 38 14.95 7.80 -22.06
CA SER A 38 14.06 8.50 -21.13
C SER A 38 12.56 8.37 -21.43
N LEU A 39 12.16 7.80 -22.58
CA LEU A 39 10.74 7.70 -22.96
C LEU A 39 10.17 6.34 -22.54
N PHE A 40 9.06 6.33 -21.80
CA PHE A 40 8.41 5.08 -21.33
C PHE A 40 6.88 5.09 -21.48
N ALA A 41 6.31 6.20 -21.96
CA ALA A 41 4.90 6.34 -22.28
C ALA A 41 4.76 6.57 -23.79
N PHE A 42 3.81 5.86 -24.41
CA PHE A 42 3.63 5.81 -25.85
C PHE A 42 2.18 6.02 -26.29
N SER A 43 1.24 6.16 -25.36
CA SER A 43 -0.20 6.30 -25.65
C SER A 43 -0.51 7.52 -26.51
N GLU A 44 0.14 8.65 -26.25
CA GLU A 44 -0.06 9.90 -26.99
C GLU A 44 0.46 9.79 -28.42
N ILE A 45 1.62 9.14 -28.60
CA ILE A 45 2.20 8.86 -29.92
C ILE A 45 1.28 7.89 -30.69
N LEU A 46 0.78 6.85 -30.01
CA LEU A 46 -0.14 5.87 -30.56
C LEU A 46 -1.50 6.50 -30.95
N SER A 47 -1.96 7.49 -30.19
CA SER A 47 -3.22 8.20 -30.42
C SER A 47 -3.13 9.26 -31.53
N SER A 48 -1.94 9.47 -32.11
CA SER A 48 -1.76 10.39 -33.23
C SER A 48 -2.57 9.93 -34.45
N PRO A 49 -3.31 10.84 -35.12
CA PRO A 49 -4.12 10.49 -36.30
C PRO A 49 -3.32 9.80 -37.40
N THR A 50 -2.09 10.28 -37.68
CA THR A 50 -1.20 9.72 -38.70
C THR A 50 -0.83 8.26 -38.41
N VAL A 51 -0.75 7.89 -37.13
CA VAL A 51 -0.43 6.52 -36.70
C VAL A 51 -1.66 5.63 -36.80
N SER A 52 -2.84 6.16 -36.50
CA SER A 52 -4.11 5.44 -36.66
C SER A 52 -4.41 5.12 -38.13
N GLU A 53 -4.03 6.02 -39.05
CA GLU A 53 -4.15 5.81 -40.51
C GLU A 53 -3.27 4.66 -41.05
N LEU A 54 -2.30 4.16 -40.28
CA LEU A 54 -1.49 3.00 -40.67
C LEU A 54 -2.27 1.68 -40.60
N GLU A 55 -3.41 1.65 -39.92
CA GLU A 55 -4.22 0.43 -39.79
C GLU A 55 -4.74 -0.03 -41.16
N GLY A 56 -4.43 -1.28 -41.52
CA GLY A 56 -4.78 -1.83 -42.84
C GLY A 56 -3.80 -1.50 -43.97
N THR A 57 -2.71 -0.79 -43.69
CA THR A 57 -1.63 -0.53 -44.67
C THR A 57 -0.49 -1.55 -44.56
N GLU A 58 0.45 -1.51 -45.52
CA GLU A 58 1.71 -2.28 -45.48
C GLU A 58 2.56 -1.98 -44.24
N ASN A 59 2.36 -0.80 -43.62
CA ASN A 59 3.06 -0.36 -42.40
C ASN A 59 2.28 -0.67 -41.11
N SER A 60 1.29 -1.56 -41.16
CA SER A 60 0.53 -1.99 -39.97
C SER A 60 1.42 -2.56 -38.86
N PHE A 61 2.57 -3.15 -39.20
CA PHE A 61 3.54 -3.63 -38.22
C PHE A 61 4.07 -2.52 -37.29
N CYS A 62 4.14 -1.26 -37.75
CA CYS A 62 4.53 -0.11 -36.94
C CYS A 62 3.57 0.11 -35.76
N LEU A 63 2.27 -0.03 -36.05
CA LEU A 63 1.20 0.11 -35.07
C LEU A 63 1.27 -1.03 -34.04
N ASP A 64 1.53 -2.25 -34.49
CA ASP A 64 1.66 -3.41 -33.60
C ASP A 64 2.86 -3.29 -32.66
N VAL A 65 3.98 -2.73 -33.14
CA VAL A 65 5.14 -2.42 -32.28
C VAL A 65 4.78 -1.35 -31.25
N LEU A 66 4.14 -0.25 -31.64
CA LEU A 66 3.74 0.78 -30.66
C LEU A 66 2.73 0.24 -29.63
N ARG A 67 1.75 -0.58 -30.05
CA ARG A 67 0.80 -1.25 -29.16
C ARG A 67 1.50 -2.20 -28.19
N LEU A 68 2.52 -2.93 -28.65
CA LEU A 68 3.35 -3.78 -27.79
C LEU A 68 4.10 -2.97 -26.73
N PHE A 69 4.67 -1.81 -27.08
CA PHE A 69 5.39 -0.97 -26.13
C PHE A 69 4.45 -0.26 -25.15
N ALA A 70 3.29 0.20 -25.61
CA ALA A 70 2.30 0.83 -24.76
C ALA A 70 1.66 -0.16 -23.77
N HIS A 71 1.34 -1.39 -24.22
CA HIS A 71 0.45 -2.27 -23.45
C HIS A 71 0.98 -3.69 -23.23
N GLY A 72 1.89 -4.19 -24.06
CA GLY A 72 2.40 -5.55 -23.97
C GLY A 72 3.65 -5.70 -23.11
N THR A 73 4.26 -6.88 -23.19
CA THR A 73 5.42 -7.32 -22.40
C THR A 73 6.45 -8.04 -23.27
N TRP A 74 7.62 -8.35 -22.71
CA TRP A 74 8.64 -9.15 -23.39
C TRP A 74 8.14 -10.54 -23.78
N SER A 75 7.33 -11.18 -22.93
CA SER A 75 6.68 -12.45 -23.22
C SER A 75 5.69 -12.36 -24.40
N ASP A 76 4.97 -11.25 -24.53
CA ASP A 76 4.08 -11.00 -25.67
C ASP A 76 4.87 -10.85 -26.98
N TYR A 77 6.03 -10.20 -26.94
CA TYR A 77 6.93 -10.10 -28.09
C TYR A 77 7.42 -11.48 -28.54
N LYS A 78 7.93 -12.29 -27.60
CA LYS A 78 8.42 -13.65 -27.90
C LYS A 78 7.33 -14.54 -28.48
N SER A 79 6.11 -14.43 -27.96
CA SER A 79 4.96 -15.20 -28.46
C SER A 79 4.52 -14.79 -29.86
N ASN A 80 4.77 -13.54 -30.27
CA ASN A 80 4.38 -12.97 -31.55
C ASN A 80 5.57 -12.71 -32.50
N ALA A 81 6.74 -13.32 -32.24
CA ALA A 81 7.98 -13.06 -32.97
C ALA A 81 7.89 -13.33 -34.50
N GLY A 82 6.91 -14.11 -34.95
CA GLY A 82 6.66 -14.34 -36.39
C GLY A 82 5.88 -13.24 -37.10
N ARG A 83 5.24 -12.31 -36.37
CA ARG A 83 4.44 -11.20 -36.93
C ARG A 83 5.10 -9.84 -36.75
N LEU A 84 5.90 -9.69 -35.70
CA LEU A 84 6.57 -8.44 -35.36
C LEU A 84 7.97 -8.38 -35.98
N PRO A 85 8.46 -7.17 -36.34
CA PRO A 85 9.83 -7.01 -36.80
C PRO A 85 10.84 -7.34 -35.70
N GLN A 86 12.08 -7.60 -36.10
CA GLN A 86 13.18 -7.76 -35.15
C GLN A 86 13.46 -6.42 -34.45
N LEU A 87 13.48 -6.44 -33.12
CA LEU A 87 13.76 -5.27 -32.31
C LEU A 87 15.28 -5.05 -32.20
N VAL A 88 15.68 -3.78 -32.22
CA VAL A 88 17.08 -3.41 -31.95
C VAL A 88 17.41 -3.59 -30.46
N PRO A 89 18.69 -3.68 -30.06
CA PRO A 89 19.06 -3.92 -28.65
C PRO A 89 18.43 -2.93 -27.66
N ASP A 90 18.36 -1.66 -28.02
CA ASP A 90 17.77 -0.62 -27.16
C ASP A 90 16.25 -0.78 -26.99
N GLN A 91 15.55 -1.22 -28.04
CA GLN A 91 14.12 -1.58 -27.99
C GLN A 91 13.89 -2.81 -27.11
N VAL A 92 14.75 -3.83 -27.20
CA VAL A 92 14.68 -5.02 -26.34
C VAL A 92 14.87 -4.63 -24.89
N LEU A 93 15.87 -3.80 -24.59
CA LEU A 93 16.13 -3.26 -23.26
C LEU A 93 14.90 -2.53 -22.72
N LYS A 94 14.34 -1.62 -23.52
CA LYS A 94 13.14 -0.85 -23.18
C LYS A 94 11.95 -1.75 -22.89
N LEU A 95 11.68 -2.75 -23.73
CA LEU A 95 10.55 -3.64 -23.53
C LEU A 95 10.69 -4.49 -22.27
N LYS A 96 11.91 -4.92 -21.92
CA LYS A 96 12.19 -5.58 -20.64
C LYS A 96 11.94 -4.63 -19.45
N GLN A 97 12.37 -3.37 -19.53
CA GLN A 97 12.09 -2.35 -18.51
C GLN A 97 10.58 -2.15 -18.30
N LEU A 98 9.81 -2.03 -19.39
CA LEU A 98 8.34 -1.88 -19.36
C LEU A 98 7.65 -3.13 -18.80
N THR A 99 8.24 -4.31 -19.00
CA THR A 99 7.76 -5.56 -18.41
C THR A 99 7.91 -5.54 -16.89
N VAL A 100 9.03 -5.05 -16.36
CA VAL A 100 9.20 -4.87 -14.91
C VAL A 100 8.14 -3.91 -14.34
N LEU A 101 7.85 -2.80 -15.01
CA LEU A 101 6.81 -1.87 -14.58
C LEU A 101 5.43 -2.51 -14.53
N THR A 102 5.09 -3.33 -15.53
CA THR A 102 3.83 -4.07 -15.57
C THR A 102 3.73 -5.07 -14.41
N LEU A 103 4.81 -5.78 -14.10
CA LEU A 103 4.83 -6.70 -12.95
C LEU A 103 4.70 -5.95 -11.62
N ALA A 104 5.39 -4.82 -11.49
CA ALA A 104 5.38 -3.95 -10.31
C ALA A 104 4.03 -3.25 -10.07
N GLU A 105 3.24 -3.05 -11.12
CA GLU A 105 1.84 -2.59 -11.03
C GLU A 105 0.97 -3.62 -10.31
N MET A 106 1.16 -4.91 -10.62
CA MET A 106 0.34 -6.00 -10.08
C MET A 106 0.76 -6.42 -8.67
N ASN A 107 2.07 -6.47 -8.38
CA ASN A 107 2.60 -7.01 -7.13
C ASN A 107 3.73 -6.16 -6.56
N LYS A 108 3.70 -5.92 -5.24
CA LYS A 108 4.77 -5.19 -4.52
C LYS A 108 5.99 -6.05 -4.22
N VAL A 109 5.86 -7.38 -4.23
CA VAL A 109 6.97 -8.31 -4.02
C VAL A 109 7.07 -9.19 -5.25
N LEU A 110 8.14 -9.03 -6.02
CA LEU A 110 8.37 -9.74 -7.27
C LEU A 110 9.39 -10.86 -7.07
N PRO A 111 9.00 -12.14 -7.17
CA PRO A 111 9.94 -13.26 -7.08
C PRO A 111 10.95 -13.23 -8.23
N TYR A 112 12.21 -13.57 -7.95
CA TYR A 112 13.27 -13.62 -8.96
C TYR A 112 12.97 -14.63 -10.05
N ASP A 113 12.39 -15.78 -9.71
CA ASP A 113 12.10 -16.82 -10.71
C ASP A 113 11.07 -16.33 -11.74
N GLN A 114 10.06 -15.56 -11.30
CA GLN A 114 9.10 -14.91 -12.21
C GLN A 114 9.77 -13.84 -13.06
N LEU A 115 10.59 -12.96 -12.47
CA LEU A 115 11.32 -11.92 -13.20
C LEU A 115 12.27 -12.52 -14.24
N MET A 116 13.01 -13.57 -13.87
CA MET A 116 13.91 -14.28 -14.77
C MET A 116 13.17 -14.90 -15.96
N GLN A 117 12.00 -15.51 -15.72
CA GLN A 117 11.16 -16.06 -16.77
C GLN A 117 10.61 -14.97 -17.72
N GLU A 118 10.02 -13.92 -17.17
CA GLU A 118 9.37 -12.85 -17.93
C GLU A 118 10.37 -11.97 -18.69
N LEU A 119 11.59 -11.81 -18.17
CA LEU A 119 12.65 -11.02 -18.81
C LEU A 119 13.61 -11.87 -19.65
N ASP A 120 13.46 -13.19 -19.64
CA ASP A 120 14.36 -14.14 -20.30
C ASP A 120 15.81 -13.97 -19.86
N VAL A 121 16.01 -13.96 -18.54
CA VAL A 121 17.30 -13.77 -17.87
C VAL A 121 17.70 -15.07 -17.19
N THR A 122 18.95 -15.49 -17.43
CA THR A 122 19.38 -16.86 -17.10
C THR A 122 19.84 -17.03 -15.66
N ASN A 123 20.36 -15.97 -15.05
CA ASN A 123 20.97 -16.03 -13.74
C ASN A 123 20.62 -14.81 -12.87
N VAL A 124 20.72 -15.00 -11.56
CA VAL A 124 20.36 -13.97 -10.57
C VAL A 124 21.23 -12.72 -10.70
N ARG A 125 22.53 -12.89 -11.02
CA ARG A 125 23.46 -11.75 -11.12
C ARG A 125 23.07 -10.81 -12.25
N GLU A 126 22.74 -11.38 -13.42
CA GLU A 126 22.24 -10.66 -14.58
C GLU A 126 20.91 -9.96 -14.27
N LEU A 127 20.02 -10.62 -13.52
CA LEU A 127 18.76 -9.98 -13.10
C LEU A 127 19.00 -8.79 -12.17
N GLU A 128 19.84 -8.95 -11.14
CA GLU A 128 20.17 -7.89 -10.20
C GLU A 128 20.84 -6.70 -10.92
N ASP A 129 21.80 -6.98 -11.81
CA ASP A 129 22.47 -5.95 -12.60
C ASP A 129 21.50 -5.23 -13.53
N PHE A 130 20.56 -5.94 -14.16
CA PHE A 130 19.50 -5.33 -14.96
C PHE A 130 18.58 -4.43 -14.10
N LEU A 131 18.10 -4.92 -12.95
CA LEU A 131 17.23 -4.13 -12.08
C LEU A 131 17.94 -2.87 -11.57
N ILE A 132 19.21 -2.96 -11.22
CA ILE A 132 19.99 -1.82 -10.73
C ILE A 132 20.27 -0.85 -11.88
N ASN A 133 21.03 -1.28 -12.90
CA ASN A 133 21.57 -0.42 -13.94
C ASN A 133 20.51 0.10 -14.90
N GLU A 134 19.54 -0.75 -15.24
CA GLU A 134 18.59 -0.44 -16.30
C GLU A 134 17.27 0.07 -15.75
N CYS A 135 16.88 -0.28 -14.52
CA CYS A 135 15.59 0.13 -13.96
C CYS A 135 15.72 1.17 -12.83
N MET A 136 16.57 0.93 -11.83
CA MET A 136 16.72 1.85 -10.69
C MET A 136 17.47 3.13 -11.08
N TYR A 137 18.59 3.01 -11.81
CA TYR A 137 19.34 4.17 -12.29
C TYR A 137 18.56 4.99 -13.31
N ALA A 138 17.73 4.35 -14.13
CA ALA A 138 16.78 5.04 -15.00
C ALA A 138 15.67 5.77 -14.22
N GLY A 139 15.48 5.45 -12.93
CA GLY A 139 14.49 6.09 -12.06
C GLY A 139 13.06 5.57 -12.23
N ILE A 140 12.87 4.51 -13.02
CA ILE A 140 11.54 3.95 -13.30
C ILE A 140 11.03 3.06 -12.16
N VAL A 141 11.91 2.47 -11.37
CA VAL A 141 11.54 1.70 -10.17
C VAL A 141 12.44 2.06 -8.99
N ARG A 142 11.91 1.94 -7.78
CA ARG A 142 12.70 1.98 -6.54
C ARG A 142 12.24 0.86 -5.63
N GLY A 143 13.18 0.24 -4.94
CA GLY A 143 12.88 -0.88 -4.07
C GLY A 143 14.14 -1.49 -3.46
N LYS A 144 13.97 -2.66 -2.83
CA LYS A 144 15.05 -3.42 -2.22
C LYS A 144 15.16 -4.80 -2.83
N LEU A 145 16.38 -5.22 -3.12
CA LEU A 145 16.70 -6.58 -3.55
C LEU A 145 16.94 -7.42 -2.30
N ASP A 146 16.11 -8.45 -2.08
CA ASP A 146 16.29 -9.43 -1.02
C ASP A 146 16.80 -10.74 -1.64
N GLN A 147 18.11 -10.93 -1.56
CA GLN A 147 18.77 -12.10 -2.12
C GLN A 147 18.45 -13.39 -1.35
N LEU A 148 18.15 -13.30 -0.04
CA LEU A 148 17.81 -14.46 0.79
C LEU A 148 16.42 -14.99 0.44
N ARG A 149 15.44 -14.08 0.30
CA ARG A 149 14.07 -14.43 -0.10
C ARG A 149 13.90 -14.55 -1.62
N ARG A 150 14.95 -14.23 -2.39
CA ARG A 150 14.96 -14.22 -3.86
C ARG A 150 13.81 -13.39 -4.42
N CYS A 151 13.66 -12.17 -3.92
CA CYS A 151 12.61 -11.27 -4.40
C CYS A 151 13.06 -9.81 -4.47
N PHE A 152 12.36 -9.04 -5.28
CA PHE A 152 12.47 -7.60 -5.36
C PHE A 152 11.26 -6.95 -4.72
N GLU A 153 11.47 -6.21 -3.63
CA GLU A 153 10.43 -5.47 -2.93
C GLU A 153 10.31 -4.06 -3.52
N VAL A 154 9.26 -3.86 -4.30
CA VAL A 154 8.94 -2.62 -5.00
C VAL A 154 8.36 -1.60 -4.01
N GLN A 155 9.04 -0.47 -3.85
CA GLN A 155 8.53 0.69 -3.11
C GLN A 155 7.85 1.69 -4.03
N PHE A 156 8.39 1.85 -5.24
CA PHE A 156 7.89 2.76 -6.25
C PHE A 156 8.08 2.15 -7.64
N ALA A 157 7.12 2.38 -8.50
CA ALA A 157 7.19 2.11 -9.94
C ALA A 157 6.53 3.28 -10.67
N ALA A 158 7.16 3.76 -11.72
CA ALA A 158 6.60 4.77 -12.60
C ALA A 158 5.37 4.23 -13.34
N GLY A 159 4.41 5.09 -13.63
CA GLY A 159 3.30 4.75 -14.51
C GLY A 159 3.80 4.55 -15.94
N ARG A 160 3.24 3.56 -16.64
CA ARG A 160 3.54 3.32 -18.05
C ARG A 160 2.52 4.02 -18.96
N ASP A 161 1.46 3.32 -19.32
CA ASP A 161 0.44 3.76 -20.27
C ASP A 161 -0.89 3.15 -19.82
N LEU A 162 -1.95 3.94 -19.86
CA LEU A 162 -3.29 3.47 -19.49
C LEU A 162 -3.87 2.63 -20.64
N ARG A 163 -4.25 1.40 -20.33
CA ARG A 163 -5.04 0.56 -21.23
C ARG A 163 -6.48 1.06 -21.26
N PRO A 164 -7.18 0.92 -22.39
CA PRO A 164 -8.61 1.20 -22.46
C PRO A 164 -9.38 0.48 -21.35
N GLY A 165 -10.15 1.22 -20.55
CA GLY A 165 -10.93 0.69 -19.43
C GLY A 165 -10.22 0.67 -18.05
N GLN A 166 -8.89 0.85 -17.97
CA GLN A 166 -8.20 0.88 -16.66
C GLN A 166 -8.61 2.07 -15.79
N LEU A 167 -8.99 3.19 -16.39
CA LEU A 167 -9.44 4.38 -15.64
C LEU A 167 -10.63 4.08 -14.72
N GLY A 168 -11.57 3.25 -15.17
CA GLY A 168 -12.70 2.82 -14.34
C GLY A 168 -12.27 2.02 -13.11
N ASN A 169 -11.30 1.11 -13.29
CA ASN A 169 -10.75 0.33 -12.18
C ASN A 169 -9.99 1.22 -11.18
N MET A 170 -9.26 2.22 -11.66
CA MET A 170 -8.57 3.19 -10.81
C MET A 170 -9.56 4.00 -9.97
N LEU A 171 -10.63 4.51 -10.61
CA LEU A 171 -11.70 5.22 -9.91
C LEU A 171 -12.34 4.35 -8.84
N GLN A 172 -12.68 3.10 -9.16
CA GLN A 172 -13.27 2.18 -8.20
C GLN A 172 -12.31 1.87 -7.03
N THR A 173 -11.03 1.70 -7.30
CA THR A 173 -10.02 1.43 -6.26
C THR A 173 -9.90 2.61 -5.29
N LEU A 174 -9.89 3.84 -5.82
CA LEU A 174 -9.86 5.05 -5.01
C LEU A 174 -11.15 5.25 -4.21
N SER A 175 -12.31 4.97 -4.81
CA SER A 175 -13.60 5.00 -4.09
C SER A 175 -13.63 4.01 -2.94
N ASN A 176 -13.25 2.74 -3.18
CA ASN A 176 -13.19 1.73 -2.14
C ASN A 176 -12.23 2.13 -1.00
N TRP A 177 -11.12 2.78 -1.33
CA TRP A 177 -10.17 3.26 -0.32
C TRP A 177 -10.72 4.42 0.51
N LEU A 178 -11.48 5.33 -0.12
CA LEU A 178 -12.19 6.40 0.58
C LEU A 178 -13.23 5.81 1.54
N ASP A 179 -14.08 4.91 1.05
CA ASP A 179 -15.12 4.25 1.86
C ASP A 179 -14.50 3.51 3.06
N THR A 180 -13.42 2.76 2.83
CA THR A 180 -12.69 2.07 3.90
C THR A 180 -12.13 3.05 4.93
N SER A 181 -11.65 4.21 4.48
CA SER A 181 -11.09 5.24 5.38
C SER A 181 -12.19 5.88 6.23
N ASP A 182 -13.36 6.14 5.65
CA ASP A 182 -14.52 6.65 6.37
C ASP A 182 -15.03 5.64 7.41
N ASP A 183 -15.12 4.36 7.04
CA ASP A 183 -15.50 3.28 7.97
C ASP A 183 -14.52 3.14 9.15
N LEU A 184 -13.22 3.28 8.89
CA LEU A 184 -12.19 3.29 9.94
C LEU A 184 -12.35 4.50 10.86
N LEU A 185 -12.64 5.68 10.32
CA LEU A 185 -12.88 6.88 11.12
C LEU A 185 -14.10 6.72 12.03
N VAL A 186 -15.21 6.19 11.50
CA VAL A 186 -16.42 5.88 12.30
C VAL A 186 -16.07 4.89 13.41
N SER A 187 -15.37 3.80 13.08
CA SER A 187 -14.95 2.78 14.05
C SER A 187 -14.09 3.36 15.17
N ILE A 188 -13.16 4.28 14.85
CA ILE A 188 -12.33 4.96 15.85
C ILE A 188 -13.19 5.86 16.73
N GLN A 189 -14.11 6.63 16.15
CA GLN A 189 -15.02 7.50 16.91
C GLN A 189 -15.92 6.72 17.88
N GLU A 190 -16.42 5.55 17.46
CA GLU A 190 -17.20 4.66 18.33
C GLU A 190 -16.36 4.12 19.49
N LYS A 191 -15.12 3.70 19.23
CA LYS A 191 -14.20 3.25 20.28
C LYS A 191 -13.87 4.36 21.29
N ILE A 192 -13.72 5.59 20.84
CA ILE A 192 -13.53 6.75 21.73
C ILE A 192 -14.76 6.93 22.63
N LYS A 193 -15.98 6.97 22.05
CA LYS A 193 -17.23 7.10 22.84
C LYS A 193 -17.42 5.98 23.85
N TRP A 194 -17.10 4.75 23.47
CA TRP A 194 -17.15 3.59 24.36
C TRP A 194 -16.15 3.72 25.51
N ALA A 195 -14.90 4.13 25.21
CA ALA A 195 -13.88 4.32 26.22
C ALA A 195 -14.25 5.45 27.21
N ASP A 196 -14.77 6.57 26.72
CA ASP A 196 -15.26 7.68 27.56
C ASP A 196 -16.40 7.23 28.47
N SER A 197 -17.40 6.53 27.91
CA SER A 197 -18.55 6.02 28.67
C SER A 197 -18.13 5.03 29.75
N THR A 198 -17.22 4.12 29.42
CA THR A 198 -16.68 3.12 30.36
C THR A 198 -15.88 3.80 31.47
N SER A 199 -15.02 4.77 31.12
CA SER A 199 -14.28 5.59 32.08
C SER A 199 -15.21 6.33 33.05
N GLU A 200 -16.30 6.93 32.58
CA GLU A 200 -17.27 7.61 33.45
C GLU A 200 -18.03 6.63 34.36
N LEU A 201 -18.40 5.45 33.86
CA LEU A 201 -19.00 4.39 34.69
C LEU A 201 -18.02 3.90 35.77
N ASP A 202 -16.76 3.68 35.42
CA ASP A 202 -15.72 3.24 36.35
C ASP A 202 -15.44 4.30 37.42
N LYS A 203 -15.35 5.58 37.05
CA LYS A 203 -15.24 6.69 38.02
C LYS A 203 -16.41 6.73 38.98
N LYS A 204 -17.64 6.51 38.49
CA LYS A 204 -18.84 6.47 39.35
C LYS A 204 -18.80 5.26 40.28
N HIS A 205 -18.43 4.10 39.78
CA HIS A 205 -18.30 2.88 40.58
C HIS A 205 -17.23 3.03 41.67
N GLN A 206 -16.08 3.61 41.33
CA GLN A 206 -15.01 3.87 42.29
C GLN A 206 -15.47 4.80 43.42
N LYS A 207 -16.20 5.87 43.10
CA LYS A 207 -16.80 6.78 44.10
C LYS A 207 -17.81 6.07 45.02
N ASP A 208 -18.65 5.19 44.47
CA ASP A 208 -19.62 4.41 45.26
C ASP A 208 -18.90 3.46 46.23
N VAL A 209 -17.90 2.73 45.73
CA VAL A 209 -17.08 1.84 46.56
C VAL A 209 -16.39 2.62 47.69
N GLU A 210 -15.80 3.77 47.38
CA GLU A 210 -15.12 4.62 48.37
C GLU A 210 -16.10 5.16 49.42
N TYR A 211 -17.30 5.59 49.01
CA TYR A 211 -18.37 5.98 49.93
C TYR A 211 -18.77 4.85 50.88
N ARG A 212 -18.99 3.63 50.34
CA ARG A 212 -19.37 2.46 51.15
C ARG A 212 -18.26 2.05 52.13
N VAL A 213 -17.00 2.16 51.72
CA VAL A 213 -15.85 1.93 52.61
C VAL A 213 -15.86 2.92 53.78
N GLU A 214 -16.10 4.20 53.52
CA GLU A 214 -16.19 5.21 54.58
C GLU A 214 -17.38 5.01 55.52
N GLU A 215 -18.53 4.58 55.01
CA GLU A 215 -19.69 4.23 55.83
C GLU A 215 -19.41 3.04 56.76
N VAL A 216 -18.76 1.99 56.23
CA VAL A 216 -18.33 0.83 57.03
C VAL A 216 -17.31 1.26 58.10
N LYS A 217 -16.33 2.10 57.77
CA LYS A 217 -15.37 2.63 58.76
C LYS A 217 -16.06 3.42 59.88
N LYS A 218 -17.03 4.27 59.55
CA LYS A 218 -17.80 5.06 60.54
C LYS A 218 -18.64 4.16 61.45
N SER A 219 -19.35 3.19 60.89
CA SER A 219 -20.18 2.25 61.68
C SER A 219 -19.35 1.36 62.60
N LEU A 220 -18.16 0.92 62.17
CA LEU A 220 -17.20 0.21 63.02
C LEU A 220 -16.69 1.10 64.17
N SER A 221 -16.40 2.37 63.89
CA SER A 221 -15.96 3.33 64.91
C SER A 221 -17.04 3.61 65.97
N LEU A 222 -18.31 3.74 65.54
CA LEU A 222 -19.46 3.89 66.44
C LEU A 222 -19.72 2.64 67.30
N LYS A 223 -19.61 1.43 66.72
CA LYS A 223 -19.70 0.17 67.48
C LYS A 223 -18.59 0.07 68.54
N LYS A 224 -17.37 0.50 68.21
CA LYS A 224 -16.24 0.53 69.13
C LYS A 224 -16.47 1.47 70.33
N LEU A 225 -17.16 2.59 70.11
CA LEU A 225 -17.57 3.54 71.17
C LEU A 225 -18.69 2.98 72.07
N HIS A 226 -19.68 2.30 71.50
CA HIS A 226 -20.79 1.71 72.28
C HIS A 226 -20.35 0.56 73.19
N THR A 227 -19.35 -0.25 72.79
CA THR A 227 -18.81 -1.32 73.64
C THR A 227 -18.07 -0.82 74.89
N VAL A 228 -17.64 0.44 74.90
CA VAL A 228 -16.92 1.04 76.04
C VAL A 228 -17.88 1.69 77.05
N SER A 229 -19.15 1.93 76.69
CA SER A 229 -20.12 2.64 77.54
C SER A 229 -21.05 1.74 78.38
N ARG A 230 -20.71 0.47 78.60
CA ARG A 230 -21.45 -0.39 79.55
C ARG A 230 -21.13 0.06 80.98
N GLN A 231 -21.99 0.91 81.54
CA GLN A 231 -21.89 1.41 82.92
C GLN A 231 -21.83 0.25 83.92
N THR A 232 -20.71 0.13 84.63
CA THR A 232 -20.60 -0.64 85.88
C THR A 232 -21.29 0.14 87.00
N LEU A 233 -22.56 -0.18 87.27
CA LEU A 233 -23.23 0.17 88.52
C LEU A 233 -22.74 -0.79 89.61
N THR A 234 -21.82 -0.34 90.46
CA THR A 234 -21.55 -0.98 91.75
C THR A 234 -22.25 -0.16 92.84
N SER A 235 -23.37 -0.68 93.37
CA SER A 235 -23.97 -0.14 94.60
C SER A 235 -23.31 -0.78 95.82
N GLU A 236 -22.89 0.08 96.75
CA GLU A 236 -22.34 -0.22 98.06
C GLU A 236 -23.30 -1.01 98.98
N GLY A 237 -22.73 -1.64 100.03
CA GLY A 237 -23.36 -1.55 101.37
C GLY A 237 -23.83 -2.83 102.07
N MET A 238 -22.89 -3.59 102.62
CA MET A 238 -22.74 -3.88 104.06
C MET A 238 -23.84 -4.60 104.90
N ARG A 239 -23.37 -5.65 105.62
CA ARG A 239 -23.83 -6.27 106.92
C ARG A 239 -24.99 -7.28 106.88
N ARG A 240 -25.05 -8.34 107.70
CA ARG A 240 -24.14 -9.13 108.57
C ARG A 240 -25.00 -10.27 109.19
N SER A 241 -24.36 -11.42 109.50
CA SER A 241 -24.78 -12.46 110.48
C SER A 241 -25.91 -13.42 110.01
N ILE A 242 -25.96 -14.73 110.33
CA ILE A 242 -25.62 -15.51 111.53
C ILE A 242 -25.22 -16.97 111.16
N LEU A 243 -24.42 -17.58 112.05
CA LEU A 243 -23.93 -18.96 112.15
C LEU A 243 -24.99 -20.09 112.13
N ASN A 244 -24.57 -21.30 111.73
CA ASN A 244 -24.52 -22.56 112.52
C ASN A 244 -23.87 -23.66 111.62
N LEU A 245 -22.75 -24.32 111.94
CA LEU A 245 -22.35 -25.25 113.02
C LEU A 245 -22.63 -26.75 112.70
N VAL A 246 -21.57 -27.56 112.83
CA VAL A 246 -21.48 -29.05 112.94
C VAL A 246 -21.54 -29.82 111.61
N GLU A 247 -20.61 -30.70 111.24
CA GLU A 247 -19.64 -31.55 111.97
C GLU A 247 -18.27 -31.59 111.26
#